data_AF-A0A948TPF8-F1
#
_entry.id   AF-A0A948TPF8-F1
#
_cell.length_a   1.000
_cell.length_b   1.000
_cell.length_c   1.000
_cell.angle_alpha   90.00
_cell.angle_beta   90.00
_cell.angle_gamma   90.00
#
_symmetry.space_group_name_H-M   'P 1'
#
loop_
_entity.id
_entity.type
_entity.pdbx_description
1 polymer ?
#
loop_
_entity_poly.entity_id
_entity_poly.type
_entity_poly.pdbx_seq_one_letter_code
_entity_poly.pdbx_strand_id
1 'polypeptide(L)'
;MDIIERLQELITSEGLTVSGFAKKLGVVDQTIRGIVIQKRNKPSFDLLVKIIQTFDWINAEWLLTGNGEMRKSGRTTSSPDLFELIQYLREKDEKIEKLIEEKTELKIKFDIASQKLKMTEKTD
;
A
#
# COMPACT_ATOMS: atom_id res chain seq x y z
N MET A 1 7.06 -9.18 -26.03
CA MET A 1 7.87 -8.79 -24.87
C MET A 1 8.82 -9.94 -24.53
N ASP A 2 10.10 -9.67 -24.37
CA ASP A 2 11.09 -10.67 -23.93
C ASP A 2 11.11 -10.78 -22.39
N ILE A 3 11.66 -11.87 -21.85
CA ILE A 3 11.78 -12.11 -20.41
C ILE A 3 12.64 -11.04 -19.73
N ILE A 4 13.66 -10.53 -20.41
CA ILE A 4 14.49 -9.44 -19.87
C ILE A 4 13.66 -8.18 -19.67
N GLU A 5 12.81 -7.83 -20.64
CA GLU A 5 11.92 -6.67 -20.57
C GLU A 5 10.90 -6.82 -19.43
N ARG A 6 10.35 -8.04 -19.25
CA ARG A 6 9.45 -8.34 -18.11
C ARG A 6 10.14 -8.21 -16.76
N LEU A 7 11.39 -8.64 -16.64
CA LEU A 7 12.16 -8.46 -15.41
C LEU A 7 12.43 -6.98 -15.14
N GLN A 8 12.70 -6.17 -16.17
CA GLN A 8 12.86 -4.73 -16.04
C GLN A 8 11.56 -4.04 -15.61
N GLU A 9 10.42 -4.44 -16.20
CA GLU A 9 9.09 -3.96 -15.81
C GLU A 9 8.80 -4.31 -14.34
N LEU A 10 9.08 -5.56 -13.94
CA LEU A 10 8.91 -6.00 -12.55
C LEU A 10 9.74 -5.16 -11.57
N ILE A 11 11.03 -4.97 -11.85
CA ILE A 11 11.93 -4.15 -11.01
C ILE A 11 11.38 -2.73 -10.87
N THR A 12 10.91 -2.16 -11.98
CA THR A 12 10.36 -0.80 -12.03
C THR A 12 9.05 -0.70 -11.25
N SER A 13 8.16 -1.66 -11.39
CA SER A 13 6.85 -1.70 -10.71
C SER A 13 6.98 -1.79 -9.19
N GLU A 14 8.05 -2.41 -8.69
CA GLU A 14 8.38 -2.50 -7.27
C GLU A 14 9.10 -1.25 -6.74
N GLY A 15 9.43 -0.28 -7.60
CA GLY A 15 10.21 0.91 -7.23
C GLY A 15 11.64 0.58 -6.77
N LEU A 16 12.20 -0.55 -7.21
CA LEU A 16 13.49 -1.04 -6.76
C LEU A 16 14.61 -0.70 -7.74
N THR A 17 15.82 -0.51 -7.21
CA THR A 17 17.04 -0.56 -8.02
C THR A 17 17.38 -2.03 -8.32
N VAL A 18 18.24 -2.28 -9.32
CA VAL A 18 18.74 -3.64 -9.62
C VAL A 18 19.36 -4.30 -8.38
N SER A 19 20.12 -3.54 -7.59
CA SER A 19 20.72 -4.04 -6.35
C SER A 19 19.69 -4.28 -5.25
N GLY A 20 18.66 -3.44 -5.15
CA GLY A 20 17.52 -3.66 -4.24
C GLY A 20 16.75 -4.94 -4.59
N PHE A 21 16.50 -5.17 -5.87
CA PHE A 21 15.86 -6.38 -6.37
C PHE A 21 16.69 -7.64 -6.10
N ALA A 22 17.99 -7.61 -6.38
CA ALA A 22 18.91 -8.71 -6.07
C ALA A 22 18.94 -9.04 -4.57
N LYS A 23 18.98 -8.01 -3.71
CA LYS A 23 18.92 -8.17 -2.25
C LYS A 23 17.59 -8.80 -1.81
N LYS A 24 16.46 -8.35 -2.37
CA LYS A 24 15.12 -8.89 -2.04
C LYS A 24 15.00 -10.37 -2.42
N LEU A 25 15.61 -10.79 -3.53
CA LEU A 25 15.70 -12.19 -3.94
C LEU A 25 16.77 -13.00 -3.17
N GLY A 26 17.65 -12.36 -2.41
CA GLY A 26 18.80 -13.02 -1.80
C GLY A 26 19.73 -13.65 -2.84
N VAL A 27 20.05 -12.91 -3.91
CA VAL A 27 21.03 -13.29 -4.94
C VAL A 27 22.08 -12.20 -5.10
N VAL A 28 23.21 -12.54 -5.72
CA VAL A 28 24.28 -11.57 -5.97
C VAL A 28 23.83 -10.53 -7.00
N ASP A 29 24.09 -9.25 -6.72
CA ASP A 29 23.77 -8.11 -7.60
C ASP A 29 24.23 -8.33 -9.04
N GLN A 30 25.42 -8.91 -9.21
CA GLN A 30 25.99 -9.17 -10.52
C GLN A 30 25.20 -10.20 -11.36
N THR A 31 24.48 -11.12 -10.71
CA THR A 31 23.58 -12.05 -11.38
C THR A 31 22.44 -11.31 -12.06
N ILE A 32 21.77 -10.40 -11.36
CA ILE A 32 20.66 -9.63 -11.93
C ILE A 32 21.17 -8.64 -12.98
N ARG A 33 22.27 -7.92 -12.74
CA ARG A 33 22.87 -7.01 -13.73
C ARG A 33 23.24 -7.72 -15.03
N GLY A 34 23.78 -8.94 -14.95
CA GLY A 34 24.09 -9.77 -16.11
C GLY A 34 22.89 -10.06 -17.01
N ILE A 35 21.70 -10.14 -16.42
CA ILE A 35 20.44 -10.41 -17.11
C ILE A 35 19.83 -9.10 -17.62
N VAL A 36 19.59 -8.13 -16.74
CA VAL A 36 18.75 -6.95 -17.08
C VAL A 36 19.50 -5.75 -17.63
N ILE A 37 20.81 -5.63 -17.37
CA ILE A 37 21.63 -4.52 -17.88
C ILE A 37 22.47 -4.99 -19.05
N GLN A 38 23.23 -6.07 -18.83
CA GLN A 38 24.20 -6.57 -19.81
C GLN A 38 23.55 -7.44 -20.88
N LYS A 39 22.32 -7.93 -20.65
CA LYS A 39 21.53 -8.75 -21.58
C LYS A 39 22.28 -9.95 -22.16
N ARG A 40 23.28 -10.46 -21.45
CA ARG A 40 24.14 -11.57 -21.88
C ARG A 40 23.77 -12.90 -21.25
N ASN A 41 22.96 -12.86 -20.19
CA ASN A 41 22.54 -14.03 -19.44
C ASN A 41 21.02 -14.17 -19.48
N LYS A 42 20.54 -15.42 -19.58
CA LYS A 42 19.13 -15.75 -19.31
C LYS A 42 18.95 -16.09 -17.82
N PRO A 43 17.79 -15.79 -17.23
CA PRO A 43 17.50 -16.24 -15.87
C PRO A 43 17.46 -17.77 -15.82
N SER A 44 18.05 -18.37 -14.79
CA SER A 44 17.92 -19.81 -14.53
C SER A 44 16.51 -20.15 -14.05
N PHE A 45 16.14 -21.43 -14.14
CA PHE A 45 14.88 -21.91 -13.57
C PHE A 45 14.76 -21.57 -12.07
N ASP A 46 15.81 -21.80 -11.29
CA ASP A 46 15.82 -21.48 -9.86
C ASP A 46 15.60 -19.99 -9.58
N LEU A 47 16.17 -19.11 -10.42
CA LEU A 47 15.93 -17.67 -10.30
C LEU A 47 14.47 -17.32 -10.58
N LEU A 48 13.85 -17.96 -11.59
CA LEU A 48 12.44 -17.74 -11.92
C LEU A 48 11.52 -18.22 -10.80
N VAL A 49 11.77 -19.41 -10.24
CA VAL A 49 11.04 -19.93 -9.08
C VAL A 49 11.16 -18.97 -7.89
N LYS A 50 12.37 -18.51 -7.61
CA LYS A 50 12.65 -17.57 -6.52
C LYS A 50 11.94 -16.23 -6.71
N ILE A 51 11.85 -15.72 -7.94
CA ILE A 51 11.08 -14.53 -8.27
C ILE A 51 9.60 -14.75 -7.95
N ILE A 52 9.00 -15.84 -8.44
CA ILE A 52 7.58 -16.15 -8.22
C ILE A 52 7.27 -16.34 -6.72
N GLN A 53 8.19 -16.91 -5.95
CA GLN A 53 8.05 -17.08 -4.50
C GLN A 53 8.20 -15.76 -3.73
N THR A 54 9.08 -14.87 -4.19
CA THR A 54 9.34 -13.58 -3.51
C THR A 54 8.25 -12.55 -3.82
N PHE A 55 7.70 -12.59 -5.03
CA PHE A 55 6.62 -11.73 -5.49
C PHE A 55 5.38 -12.58 -5.75
N ASP A 56 4.76 -13.07 -4.67
CA ASP A 56 3.64 -14.02 -4.71
C ASP A 56 2.39 -13.52 -5.47
N TRP A 57 2.31 -12.21 -5.71
CA TRP A 57 1.28 -11.55 -6.50
C TRP A 57 1.50 -11.63 -8.02
N ILE A 58 2.70 -12.02 -8.48
CA ILE A 58 3.05 -12.05 -9.91
C ILE A 58 2.43 -13.25 -10.63
N ASN A 59 1.91 -13.04 -11.82
CA ASN A 59 1.44 -14.11 -12.69
C ASN A 59 2.64 -14.85 -13.32
N ALA A 60 2.74 -16.14 -13.04
CA ALA A 60 3.80 -17.00 -13.58
C ALA A 60 3.69 -17.16 -15.10
N GLU A 61 2.48 -17.22 -15.65
CA GLU A 61 2.27 -17.31 -17.11
C GLU A 61 2.83 -16.08 -17.81
N TRP A 62 2.53 -14.88 -17.28
CA TRP A 62 3.09 -13.63 -17.79
C TRP A 62 4.61 -13.62 -17.72
N LEU A 63 5.19 -13.98 -16.58
CA LEU A 63 6.65 -13.97 -16.42
C LEU A 63 7.34 -14.91 -17.42
N LEU A 64 6.81 -16.11 -17.59
CA LEU A 64 7.41 -17.16 -18.40
C LEU A 64 7.17 -16.97 -19.91
N THR A 65 5.92 -16.66 -20.28
CA THR A 65 5.48 -16.66 -21.70
C THR A 65 5.32 -15.26 -22.28
N GLY A 66 5.12 -14.25 -21.42
CA GLY A 66 4.76 -12.89 -21.84
C GLY A 66 3.27 -12.71 -22.14
N ASN A 67 2.43 -13.72 -21.91
CA ASN A 67 0.99 -13.66 -22.13
C ASN A 67 0.23 -13.32 -20.85
N GLY A 68 -0.90 -12.63 -20.99
CA GLY A 68 -1.75 -12.23 -19.88
C GLY A 68 -1.25 -10.99 -19.14
N GLU A 69 -1.79 -10.76 -17.95
CA GLU A 69 -1.41 -9.64 -17.09
C GLU A 69 -0.29 -10.01 -16.13
N MET A 70 0.54 -9.02 -15.79
CA MET A 70 1.64 -9.18 -14.83
C MET A 70 1.18 -9.64 -13.45
N ARG A 71 0.04 -9.13 -12.99
CA ARG A 71 -0.54 -9.48 -11.69
C ARG A 71 -1.46 -10.67 -11.86
N LYS A 72 -1.49 -11.57 -10.88
CA LYS A 72 -2.51 -12.64 -10.84
C LYS A 72 -3.90 -11.99 -10.84
N SER A 73 -4.72 -12.35 -11.82
CA SER A 73 -6.15 -12.05 -11.85
C SER A 73 -6.84 -12.90 -10.77
N GLY A 74 -6.74 -12.46 -9.51
CA GLY A 74 -7.08 -13.34 -8.39
C GLY A 74 -6.90 -12.75 -7.00
N ARG A 75 -7.37 -11.54 -6.80
CA ARG A 75 -8.18 -11.10 -5.65
C ARG A 75 -8.66 -9.69 -6.02
N THR A 76 -9.83 -9.60 -6.67
CA THR A 76 -10.71 -8.51 -6.29
C THR A 76 -10.76 -8.57 -4.77
N THR A 77 -10.46 -7.47 -4.10
CA THR A 77 -10.58 -7.35 -2.65
C THR A 77 -12.06 -7.41 -2.27
N SER A 78 -12.67 -8.56 -2.50
CA SER A 78 -13.86 -9.05 -1.85
C SER A 78 -13.41 -9.82 -0.61
N SER A 79 -12.32 -9.40 0.06
CA SER A 79 -12.06 -9.90 1.40
C SER A 79 -13.18 -9.32 2.27
N PRO A 80 -13.95 -10.17 2.98
CA PRO A 80 -14.95 -9.69 3.94
C PRO A 80 -14.36 -8.64 4.89
N ASP A 81 -13.09 -8.80 5.22
CA ASP A 81 -12.25 -7.92 6.04
C ASP A 81 -12.09 -6.47 5.49
N LEU A 82 -12.01 -6.28 4.17
CA LEU A 82 -11.87 -4.91 3.62
C LEU A 82 -13.20 -4.15 3.65
N PHE A 83 -14.30 -4.85 3.38
CA PHE A 83 -15.64 -4.26 3.48
C PHE A 83 -15.97 -3.88 4.94
N GLU A 84 -15.65 -4.78 5.87
CA GLU A 84 -15.80 -4.53 7.31
C GLU A 84 -14.93 -3.36 7.78
N LEU A 85 -13.68 -3.25 7.29
CA LEU A 85 -12.80 -2.12 7.58
C LEU A 85 -13.35 -0.80 7.03
N ILE A 86 -13.88 -0.79 5.80
CA ILE A 86 -14.49 0.42 5.21
C ILE A 86 -15.71 0.85 6.00
N GLN A 87 -16.56 -0.10 6.41
CA GLN A 87 -17.74 0.18 7.23
C GLN A 87 -17.34 0.72 8.60
N TYR A 88 -16.37 0.08 9.26
CA TYR A 88 -15.83 0.54 10.54
C TYR A 88 -15.28 1.98 10.45
N LEU A 89 -14.52 2.30 9.40
CA LEU A 89 -13.98 3.65 9.21
C LEU A 89 -15.09 4.70 9.04
N ARG A 90 -16.13 4.40 8.25
CA ARG A 90 -17.30 5.29 8.10
C ARG A 90 -18.01 5.56 9.42
N GLU A 91 -18.24 4.51 10.21
CA GLU A 91 -18.87 4.65 11.53
C GLU A 91 -18.03 5.49 12.49
N LYS A 92 -16.69 5.42 12.40
CA LYS A 92 -15.79 6.26 13.19
C LYS A 92 -15.81 7.71 12.74
N ASP A 93 -15.84 7.97 11.44
CA ASP A 93 -15.92 9.34 10.90
C ASP A 93 -17.22 10.03 11.34
N GLU A 94 -18.37 9.36 11.23
CA GLU A 94 -19.65 9.89 11.72
C GLU A 94 -19.64 10.16 13.23
N LYS A 95 -18.99 9.28 14.01
CA LYS A 95 -18.88 9.48 15.46
C LYS A 95 -17.96 10.65 15.80
N ILE A 96 -16.89 10.86 15.03
CA ILE A 96 -15.99 12.00 15.19
C ILE A 96 -16.74 13.31 14.92
N GLU A 97 -17.53 13.37 13.85
CA GLU A 97 -18.33 14.56 13.51
C GLU A 97 -19.31 14.93 14.65
N LYS A 98 -20.05 13.95 15.18
CA LYS A 98 -20.96 14.17 16.32
C LYS A 98 -20.24 14.68 17.57
N LEU A 99 -19.07 14.11 17.89
CA LEU A 99 -18.29 14.56 19.04
C LEU A 99 -17.74 15.97 18.87
N ILE A 100 -17.38 16.36 17.64
CA ILE A 100 -16.95 17.74 17.33
C ILE A 100 -18.10 18.72 17.54
N GLU A 101 -19.30 18.38 17.08
CA GLU A 101 -20.49 19.22 17.22
C GLU A 101 -20.89 19.39 18.69
N GLU A 102 -21.00 18.29 19.45
CA GLU A 102 -21.30 18.31 20.88
C GLU A 102 -20.26 19.13 21.66
N LYS A 103 -18.97 18.92 21.40
CA LYS A 103 -17.90 19.69 22.06
C LYS A 103 -17.99 21.19 21.75
N THR A 104 -18.38 21.54 20.52
CA THR A 104 -18.55 22.94 20.11
C THR A 104 -19.71 23.59 20.86
N GLU A 105 -20.85 22.91 20.96
CA GLU A 105 -21.99 23.39 21.75
C GLU A 105 -21.66 23.56 23.23
N LEU A 106 -21.01 22.56 23.85
CA LEU A 106 -20.62 22.65 25.26
C LEU A 106 -19.68 23.84 25.49
N LYS A 107 -18.77 24.10 24.56
CA LYS A 107 -17.86 25.23 24.66
C LYS A 107 -18.60 26.57 24.61
N ILE A 108 -19.56 26.72 23.69
CA ILE A 108 -20.41 27.92 23.62
C ILE A 108 -21.23 28.09 24.92
N LYS A 109 -21.86 27.01 25.41
CA LYS A 109 -22.64 27.03 26.66
C LYS A 109 -21.77 27.42 27.86
N PHE A 110 -20.55 26.88 27.93
CA PHE A 110 -19.58 27.18 28.98
C PHE A 110 -19.14 28.65 28.94
N ASP A 111 -18.87 29.20 27.75
CA ASP A 111 -18.46 30.60 27.60
C ASP A 111 -19.58 31.55 28.01
N ILE A 112 -20.84 31.26 27.62
CA ILE A 112 -22.02 32.05 28.04
C ILE A 112 -22.21 32.00 29.55
N ALA A 113 -22.12 30.81 30.17
CA ALA A 113 -22.26 30.65 31.62
C ALA A 113 -21.16 31.42 32.38
N SER A 114 -19.93 31.33 31.89
CA SER A 114 -18.77 32.03 32.46
C SER A 114 -18.91 33.55 32.37
N GLN A 115 -19.45 34.08 31.26
CA GLN A 115 -19.73 35.51 31.13
C GLN A 115 -20.85 35.98 32.06
N LYS A 116 -21.94 35.22 32.21
CA LYS A 116 -23.03 35.54 33.12
C LYS A 116 -22.56 35.62 34.58
N LEU A 117 -21.73 34.68 35.02
CA LEU A 117 -21.18 34.66 36.38
C LEU A 117 -20.32 35.90 36.68
N LYS A 118 -19.48 36.31 35.72
CA LYS A 118 -18.66 37.53 35.87
C LYS A 118 -19.48 38.82 35.93
N MET A 119 -20.69 38.84 35.35
CA MET A 119 -21.59 40.00 35.43
C MET A 119 -22.31 40.07 36.78
N THR A 120 -22.68 38.92 37.37
CA THR A 120 -23.33 38.88 38.68
C THR A 120 -22.40 39.32 39.81
N GLU A 121 -21.12 38.95 39.75
CA GLU A 121 -20.10 39.35 40.77
C GLU A 121 -19.71 40.83 40.72
N LYS A 122 -20.10 41.58 39.69
CA LYS A 122 -19.77 43.01 39.51
C LYS A 122 -20.88 43.97 39.98
N THR A 123 -22.01 43.44 40.44
CA THR A 123 -23.21 44.23 40.76
C THR A 123 -23.49 44.33 42.27
N ASP A 124 -22.65 43.70 43.10
CA ASP A 124 -22.58 43.86 44.57
C ASP A 124 -21.32 44.67 44.96
#